data_AF-A0A511AHY5-F1
#
_entry.id   AF-A0A511AHY5-F1
#
_cell.length_a   1.000
_cell.length_b   1.000
_cell.length_c   1.000
_cell.angle_alpha   90.00
_cell.angle_beta   90.00
_cell.angle_gamma   90.00
#
_symmetry.space_group_name_H-M   'P 1'
#
loop_
_entity.id
_entity.type
_entity.pdbx_description
1 polymer ?
#
loop_
_entity_poly.entity_id
_entity_poly.type
_entity_poly.pdbx_seq_one_letter_code
_entity_poly.pdbx_strand_id
1 'polypeptide(L)'
;MSTPESDAIPVPELPLLEAAADDAQVEIKPSWRGWLHAGTFPVAIAAGIVLIVLAEGAPAKWAAAVFMASSLLLFGNSALYHRIDWKPRTKLILKRIDHANILLLIAGTYTPLAVNALIPEKGVLLLCLVWGGAVLGILFRVFWIGAPRWLYVALYLVLGWAAVMYMVDLATANVAMMVLVCVGGLLYTAGAVAYALKKPNPWPGHFGFHEIFHLCTVLAFLCHWTACLLISLAPYSPSLGLPG
;
A
#
# COMPACT_ATOMS: atom_id res chain seq x y z
N MET A 1 -48.49 -46.58 -1.78
CA MET A 1 -47.68 -46.11 -2.91
C MET A 1 -46.72 -45.08 -2.34
N SER A 2 -45.52 -45.52 -1.95
CA SER A 2 -44.50 -44.74 -1.26
C SER A 2 -43.62 -44.00 -2.28
N THR A 3 -43.51 -42.68 -2.13
CA THR A 3 -42.55 -41.86 -2.89
C THR A 3 -41.13 -42.13 -2.39
N PRO A 4 -40.12 -42.29 -3.26
CA PRO A 4 -38.75 -42.49 -2.82
C PRO A 4 -38.19 -41.16 -2.26
N GLU A 5 -37.52 -41.23 -1.11
CA GLU A 5 -36.72 -40.13 -0.58
C GLU A 5 -35.58 -39.82 -1.56
N SER A 6 -35.45 -38.54 -1.90
CA SER A 6 -34.33 -38.02 -2.68
C SER A 6 -33.08 -38.07 -1.81
N ASP A 7 -32.18 -39.02 -2.06
CA ASP A 7 -30.80 -39.03 -1.57
C ASP A 7 -30.05 -37.81 -2.12
N ALA A 8 -30.24 -36.66 -1.48
CA ALA A 8 -29.43 -35.48 -1.72
C ALA A 8 -28.03 -35.75 -1.14
N ILE A 9 -27.05 -35.89 -2.03
CA ILE A 9 -25.63 -35.95 -1.65
C ILE A 9 -25.32 -34.72 -0.76
N PRO A 10 -24.81 -34.91 0.47
CA PRO A 10 -24.39 -33.79 1.30
C PRO A 10 -23.32 -33.00 0.54
N VAL A 11 -23.64 -31.76 0.18
CA VAL A 11 -22.67 -30.86 -0.42
C VAL A 11 -21.59 -30.62 0.64
N PRO A 12 -20.30 -30.89 0.35
CA PRO A 12 -19.24 -30.61 1.31
C PRO A 12 -19.32 -29.14 1.71
N GLU A 13 -19.51 -28.87 3.00
CA GLU A 13 -19.47 -27.52 3.54
C GLU A 13 -18.07 -26.96 3.29
N LEU A 14 -17.96 -26.12 2.25
CA LEU A 14 -16.70 -25.51 1.87
C LEU A 14 -16.38 -24.44 2.94
N PRO A 15 -15.24 -24.52 3.65
CA PRO A 15 -14.80 -23.51 4.64
C PRO A 15 -14.70 -22.08 4.07
N LEU A 16 -14.76 -21.94 2.73
CA LEU A 16 -14.81 -20.68 1.99
C LEU A 16 -16.13 -19.92 2.16
N LEU A 17 -17.24 -20.60 2.50
CA LEU A 17 -18.55 -19.98 2.76
C LEU A 17 -18.66 -19.46 4.19
N GLU A 18 -18.09 -20.17 5.17
CA GLU A 18 -18.12 -19.76 6.58
C GLU A 18 -17.21 -18.57 6.88
N ALA A 19 -16.04 -18.49 6.24
CA ALA A 19 -15.18 -17.30 6.32
C ALA A 19 -15.83 -16.03 5.74
N ALA A 20 -16.95 -16.16 5.00
CA ALA A 20 -17.73 -15.03 4.51
C ALA A 20 -18.81 -14.54 5.51
N ALA A 21 -19.15 -15.35 6.51
CA ALA A 21 -20.18 -15.02 7.49
C ALA A 21 -19.70 -14.03 8.56
N ASP A 22 -18.40 -14.00 8.87
CA ASP A 22 -17.86 -13.17 9.96
C ASP A 22 -17.71 -11.67 9.60
N ASP A 23 -17.83 -11.32 8.31
CA ASP A 23 -17.88 -9.94 7.80
C ASP A 23 -19.35 -9.45 7.60
N ALA A 24 -20.37 -10.23 8.01
CA ALA A 24 -21.79 -10.02 7.68
C ALA A 24 -22.53 -8.99 8.55
N GLN A 25 -21.87 -7.90 8.95
CA GLN A 25 -22.63 -6.65 9.05
C GLN A 25 -22.66 -6.06 7.66
N VAL A 26 -23.85 -5.94 7.06
CA VAL A 26 -24.04 -5.30 5.75
C VAL A 26 -23.69 -3.82 5.91
N GLU A 27 -22.40 -3.52 5.90
CA GLU A 27 -21.88 -2.17 5.91
C GLU A 27 -22.28 -1.56 4.57
N ILE A 28 -23.25 -0.64 4.60
CA ILE A 28 -23.68 0.07 3.40
C ILE A 28 -22.47 0.80 2.85
N LYS A 29 -22.01 0.36 1.67
CA LYS A 29 -20.85 0.91 0.98
C LYS A 29 -21.05 2.42 0.78
N PRO A 30 -20.20 3.28 1.36
CA PRO A 30 -20.33 4.72 1.21
C PRO A 30 -20.19 5.15 -0.26
N SER A 31 -20.88 6.22 -0.65
CA SER A 31 -20.91 6.65 -2.05
C SER A 31 -19.54 7.09 -2.59
N TRP A 32 -18.61 7.56 -1.74
CA TRP A 32 -17.27 7.97 -2.15
C TRP A 32 -16.27 6.79 -2.24
N ARG A 33 -16.70 5.57 -1.93
CA ARG A 33 -15.82 4.39 -1.93
C ARG A 33 -15.11 4.22 -3.27
N GLY A 34 -13.78 4.21 -3.20
CA GLY A 34 -12.89 4.02 -4.35
C GLY A 34 -12.67 5.25 -5.24
N TRP A 35 -13.42 6.34 -5.08
CA TRP A 35 -13.28 7.52 -5.95
C TRP A 35 -11.95 8.25 -5.77
N LEU A 36 -11.45 8.36 -4.54
CA LEU A 36 -10.15 8.98 -4.25
C LEU A 36 -9.01 8.30 -5.01
N HIS A 37 -8.95 6.97 -4.96
CA HIS A 37 -7.93 6.21 -5.69
C HIS A 37 -8.16 6.21 -7.21
N ALA A 38 -9.41 6.18 -7.67
CA ALA A 38 -9.73 6.31 -9.09
C ALA A 38 -9.26 7.65 -9.68
N GLY A 39 -9.46 8.75 -8.96
CA GLY A 39 -8.96 10.07 -9.36
C GLY A 39 -7.44 10.20 -9.21
N THR A 40 -6.84 9.53 -8.23
CA THR A 40 -5.38 9.58 -8.00
C THR A 40 -4.61 8.76 -9.04
N PHE A 41 -5.17 7.69 -9.58
CA PHE A 41 -4.49 6.83 -10.56
C PHE A 41 -3.90 7.61 -11.77
N PRO A 42 -4.64 8.45 -12.51
CA PRO A 42 -4.05 9.25 -13.59
C PRO A 42 -3.03 10.28 -13.09
N VAL A 43 -3.22 10.84 -11.89
CA VAL A 43 -2.23 11.74 -11.26
C VAL A 43 -0.93 10.98 -10.97
N ALA A 44 -1.01 9.74 -10.48
CA ALA A 44 0.15 8.90 -10.21
C ALA A 44 0.90 8.51 -11.49
N ILE A 45 0.20 8.35 -12.63
CA ILE A 45 0.87 8.16 -13.93
C ILE A 45 1.71 9.39 -14.28
N ALA A 46 1.10 10.58 -14.27
CA ALA A 46 1.80 11.81 -14.62
C ALA A 46 2.96 12.10 -13.65
N ALA A 47 2.71 11.98 -12.34
CA ALA A 47 3.70 12.16 -11.29
C ALA A 47 4.86 11.16 -11.42
N GLY A 48 4.58 9.89 -11.73
CA GLY A 48 5.60 8.87 -11.97
C GLY A 48 6.48 9.17 -13.18
N ILE A 49 5.87 9.60 -14.29
CA ILE A 49 6.61 10.02 -15.50
C ILE A 49 7.52 11.21 -15.18
N VAL A 50 7.01 12.23 -14.50
CA VAL A 50 7.79 13.41 -14.07
C VAL A 50 8.98 12.98 -13.20
N LEU A 51 8.75 12.11 -12.22
CA LEU A 51 9.80 11.63 -11.34
C LEU A 51 10.90 10.88 -12.11
N ILE A 52 10.55 9.98 -13.03
CA ILE A 52 11.52 9.22 -13.84
C ILE A 52 12.30 10.16 -14.77
N VAL A 53 11.62 11.11 -15.42
CA VAL A 53 12.28 12.04 -16.37
C VAL A 53 13.29 12.91 -15.63
N LEU A 54 12.91 13.45 -14.47
CA LEU A 54 13.74 14.38 -13.70
C LEU A 54 14.81 13.70 -12.84
N ALA A 55 14.68 12.41 -12.53
CA ALA A 55 15.68 11.69 -11.75
C ALA A 55 17.06 11.69 -12.43
N GLU A 56 18.11 11.98 -11.65
CA GLU A 56 19.49 12.10 -12.09
C GLU A 56 20.23 10.75 -12.03
N GLY A 57 20.72 10.29 -13.17
CA GLY A 57 21.41 9.00 -13.28
C GLY A 57 20.47 7.79 -13.44
N ALA A 58 20.99 6.74 -14.06
CA ALA A 58 20.22 5.51 -14.34
C ALA A 58 19.65 4.84 -13.07
N PRO A 59 20.40 4.73 -11.95
CA PRO A 59 19.85 4.11 -10.73
C PRO A 59 18.64 4.85 -10.16
N ALA A 60 18.69 6.19 -10.10
CA ALA A 60 17.58 6.99 -9.60
C ALA A 60 16.34 6.84 -10.47
N LYS A 61 16.51 6.76 -11.81
CA LYS A 61 15.42 6.50 -12.76
C LYS A 61 14.77 5.14 -12.55
N TRP A 62 15.56 4.09 -12.34
CA TRP A 62 15.03 2.76 -12.04
C TRP A 62 14.30 2.73 -10.70
N ALA A 63 14.86 3.35 -9.67
CA ALA A 63 14.21 3.45 -8.36
C ALA A 63 12.87 4.21 -8.43
N ALA A 64 12.83 5.30 -9.20
CA ALA A 64 11.60 6.04 -9.52
C ALA A 64 10.58 5.17 -10.27
N ALA A 65 11.01 4.35 -11.22
CA ALA A 65 10.13 3.43 -11.96
C ALA A 65 9.50 2.37 -11.05
N VAL A 66 10.25 1.86 -10.06
CA VAL A 66 9.72 0.94 -9.04
C VAL A 66 8.66 1.62 -8.18
N PHE A 67 8.91 2.85 -7.73
CA PHE A 67 7.93 3.63 -6.97
C PHE A 67 6.67 3.93 -7.79
N MET A 68 6.83 4.32 -9.06
CA MET A 68 5.72 4.52 -10.00
C MET A 68 4.90 3.24 -10.16
N ALA A 69 5.54 2.11 -10.49
CA ALA A 69 4.85 0.85 -10.75
C ALA A 69 4.03 0.38 -9.53
N SER A 70 4.62 0.43 -8.34
CA SER A 70 3.92 0.07 -7.09
C SER A 70 2.75 1.01 -6.76
N SER A 71 2.90 2.32 -7.03
CA SER A 71 1.82 3.31 -6.87
C SER A 71 0.67 3.05 -7.83
N LEU A 72 0.96 2.75 -9.10
CA LEU A 72 -0.06 2.41 -10.09
C LEU A 72 -0.80 1.12 -9.73
N LEU A 73 -0.06 0.10 -9.27
CA LEU A 73 -0.68 -1.14 -8.78
C LEU A 73 -1.61 -0.86 -7.61
N LEU A 74 -1.21 -0.04 -6.63
CA LEU A 74 -2.06 0.30 -5.50
C LEU A 74 -3.32 1.06 -5.95
N PHE A 75 -3.17 2.25 -6.55
CA PHE A 75 -4.32 3.09 -6.89
C PHE A 75 -5.23 2.45 -7.94
N GLY A 76 -4.64 1.78 -8.94
CA GLY A 76 -5.38 1.13 -10.02
C GLY A 76 -6.20 -0.05 -9.51
N ASN A 77 -5.58 -0.99 -8.78
CA ASN A 77 -6.32 -2.14 -8.26
C ASN A 77 -7.34 -1.74 -7.20
N SER A 78 -7.04 -0.72 -6.38
CA SER A 78 -7.98 -0.23 -5.38
C SER A 78 -9.21 0.43 -5.99
N ALA A 79 -9.01 1.24 -7.03
CA ALA A 79 -10.10 1.78 -7.83
C ALA A 79 -10.93 0.65 -8.47
N LEU A 80 -10.27 -0.31 -9.12
CA LEU A 80 -10.92 -1.43 -9.78
C LEU A 80 -11.76 -2.29 -8.82
N TYR A 81 -11.19 -2.60 -7.65
CA TYR A 81 -11.85 -3.37 -6.61
C TYR A 81 -13.10 -2.66 -6.09
N HIS A 82 -13.02 -1.35 -5.83
CA HIS A 82 -14.08 -0.60 -5.18
C HIS A 82 -15.12 0.00 -6.13
N ARG A 83 -14.82 0.22 -7.40
CA ARG A 83 -15.73 0.92 -8.32
C ARG A 83 -16.67 -0.01 -9.09
N ILE A 84 -16.38 -1.30 -9.15
CA ILE A 84 -17.14 -2.28 -9.94
C ILE A 84 -17.79 -3.32 -9.01
N ASP A 85 -19.02 -3.70 -9.33
CA ASP A 85 -19.75 -4.74 -8.60
C ASP A 85 -19.41 -6.12 -9.16
N TRP A 86 -18.32 -6.67 -8.64
CA TRP A 86 -17.78 -7.97 -9.04
C TRP A 86 -18.59 -9.13 -8.47
N LYS A 87 -18.62 -10.25 -9.22
CA LYS A 87 -19.08 -11.55 -8.71
C LYS A 87 -18.29 -11.95 -7.45
N PRO A 88 -18.87 -12.69 -6.49
CA PRO A 88 -18.27 -12.95 -5.18
C PRO A 88 -16.81 -13.45 -5.22
N ARG A 89 -16.52 -14.43 -6.08
CA ARG A 89 -15.17 -14.98 -6.26
C ARG A 89 -14.16 -13.93 -6.72
N THR A 90 -14.51 -13.13 -7.73
CA THR A 90 -13.64 -12.07 -8.26
C THR A 90 -13.45 -10.95 -7.23
N LYS A 91 -14.51 -10.58 -6.51
CA LYS A 91 -14.45 -9.58 -5.43
C LYS A 91 -13.47 -9.98 -4.34
N LEU A 92 -13.44 -11.27 -3.97
CA LEU A 92 -12.50 -11.79 -2.97
C LEU A 92 -11.04 -11.74 -3.46
N ILE A 93 -10.79 -12.11 -4.71
CA ILE A 93 -9.45 -12.06 -5.31
C ILE A 93 -8.96 -10.61 -5.37
N LEU A 94 -9.78 -9.69 -5.87
CA LEU A 94 -9.43 -8.27 -5.94
C LEU A 94 -9.21 -7.65 -4.57
N LYS A 95 -10.01 -8.02 -3.54
CA LYS A 95 -9.77 -7.61 -2.13
C LYS A 95 -8.38 -8.05 -1.66
N ARG A 96 -7.93 -9.26 -2.04
CA ARG A 96 -6.59 -9.75 -1.68
C ARG A 96 -5.49 -8.98 -2.39
N ILE A 97 -5.64 -8.74 -3.70
CA ILE A 97 -4.69 -7.97 -4.51
C ILE A 97 -4.57 -6.54 -3.97
N ASP A 98 -5.70 -5.87 -3.74
CA ASP A 98 -5.77 -4.51 -3.20
C ASP A 98 -5.00 -4.38 -1.87
N HIS A 99 -5.25 -5.30 -0.93
CA HIS A 99 -4.54 -5.30 0.35
C HIS A 99 -3.07 -5.71 0.24
N ALA A 100 -2.70 -6.57 -0.72
CA ALA A 100 -1.31 -6.97 -0.94
C ALA A 100 -0.47 -5.81 -1.51
N ASN A 101 -1.09 -4.96 -2.34
CA ASN A 101 -0.42 -3.81 -2.93
C ASN A 101 0.04 -2.75 -1.92
N ILE A 102 -0.52 -2.74 -0.69
CA ILE A 102 -0.03 -1.88 0.39
C ILE A 102 1.43 -2.22 0.73
N LEU A 103 1.77 -3.51 0.84
CA LEU A 103 3.15 -3.96 1.10
C LEU A 103 4.09 -3.63 -0.06
N LEU A 104 3.62 -3.80 -1.29
CA LEU A 104 4.37 -3.42 -2.49
C LEU A 104 4.63 -1.92 -2.55
N LEU A 105 3.64 -1.09 -2.20
CA LEU A 105 3.82 0.35 -2.17
C LEU A 105 4.79 0.78 -1.08
N ILE A 106 4.75 0.16 0.10
CA ILE A 106 5.74 0.41 1.16
C ILE A 106 7.15 0.14 0.63
N ALA A 107 7.40 -1.06 0.08
CA ALA A 107 8.72 -1.39 -0.48
C ALA A 107 9.13 -0.48 -1.65
N GLY A 108 8.18 -0.16 -2.54
CA GLY A 108 8.38 0.75 -3.65
C GLY A 108 8.71 2.18 -3.23
N THR A 109 8.10 2.67 -2.14
CA THR A 109 8.38 3.99 -1.55
C THR A 109 9.80 4.06 -0.99
N TYR A 110 10.24 2.98 -0.34
CA TYR A 110 11.59 2.90 0.23
C TYR A 110 12.69 2.77 -0.82
N THR A 111 12.37 2.28 -2.02
CA THR A 111 13.38 2.03 -3.05
C THR A 111 14.17 3.29 -3.47
N PRO A 112 13.54 4.41 -3.88
CA PRO A 112 14.27 5.65 -4.18
C PRO A 112 15.00 6.25 -2.97
N LEU A 113 14.48 6.09 -1.75
CA LEU A 113 15.18 6.55 -0.55
C LEU A 113 16.45 5.72 -0.30
N ALA A 114 16.35 4.40 -0.41
CA ALA A 114 17.49 3.50 -0.20
C ALA A 114 18.57 3.68 -1.27
N VAL A 115 18.16 3.91 -2.53
CA VAL A 115 19.10 4.04 -3.65
C VAL A 115 19.80 5.40 -3.63
N ASN A 116 19.07 6.48 -3.34
CA ASN A 116 19.56 7.85 -3.53
C ASN A 116 19.96 8.57 -2.24
N ALA A 117 19.47 8.17 -1.06
CA ALA A 117 19.66 8.90 0.20
C ALA A 117 20.66 8.25 1.16
N LEU A 118 21.03 6.99 0.94
CA LEU A 118 21.84 6.20 1.87
C LEU A 118 23.15 5.77 1.23
N ILE A 119 24.19 5.65 2.06
CA ILE A 119 25.41 4.96 1.67
C ILE A 119 25.11 3.51 1.22
N PRO A 120 25.91 2.92 0.31
CA PRO A 120 25.57 1.66 -0.34
C PRO A 120 25.14 0.53 0.61
N GLU A 121 25.87 0.32 1.70
CA GLU A 121 25.60 -0.74 2.68
C GLU A 121 24.23 -0.58 3.36
N LYS A 122 23.90 0.64 3.80
CA LYS A 122 22.61 0.96 4.42
C LYS A 122 21.47 0.88 3.41
N GLY A 123 21.71 1.33 2.18
CA GLY A 123 20.75 1.22 1.08
C GLY A 123 20.38 -0.23 0.78
N VAL A 124 21.37 -1.11 0.64
CA VAL A 124 21.15 -2.56 0.41
C VAL A 124 20.39 -3.18 1.57
N LEU A 125 20.79 -2.91 2.81
CA LEU A 125 20.12 -3.45 3.99
C LEU A 125 18.64 -3.03 4.03
N LEU A 126 18.34 -1.75 3.82
CA LEU A 126 16.96 -1.25 3.78
C LEU A 126 16.15 -1.96 2.68
N LEU A 127 16.70 -2.08 1.46
CA LEU A 127 16.04 -2.78 0.35
C LEU A 127 15.72 -4.24 0.70
N CYS A 128 16.67 -4.98 1.25
CA CYS A 128 16.47 -6.36 1.67
C CYS A 128 15.34 -6.48 2.71
N LEU A 129 15.32 -5.60 3.71
CA LEU A 129 14.30 -5.61 4.75
C LEU A 129 12.91 -5.29 4.20
N VAL A 130 12.76 -4.24 3.37
CA VAL A 130 11.45 -3.81 2.90
C VAL A 130 10.88 -4.74 1.83
N TRP A 131 11.71 -5.22 0.90
CA TRP A 131 11.26 -6.16 -0.14
C TRP A 131 11.09 -7.56 0.41
N GLY A 132 11.99 -8.03 1.28
CA GLY A 132 11.83 -9.30 1.99
C GLY A 132 10.57 -9.31 2.84
N GLY A 133 10.35 -8.25 3.64
CA GLY A 133 9.14 -8.08 4.43
C GLY A 133 7.87 -7.99 3.57
N ALA A 134 7.91 -7.30 2.43
CA ALA A 134 6.77 -7.24 1.51
C ALA A 134 6.44 -8.60 0.91
N VAL A 135 7.44 -9.35 0.42
CA VAL A 135 7.24 -10.70 -0.11
C VAL A 135 6.67 -11.62 0.97
N LEU A 136 7.28 -11.65 2.16
CA LEU A 136 6.80 -12.47 3.27
C LEU A 136 5.36 -12.11 3.68
N GLY A 137 5.04 -10.81 3.77
CA GLY A 137 3.70 -10.36 4.10
C GLY A 137 2.66 -10.69 3.02
N ILE A 138 3.03 -10.67 1.74
CA ILE A 138 2.16 -11.09 0.63
C ILE A 138 1.92 -12.60 0.69
N LEU A 139 2.98 -13.40 0.87
CA LEU A 139 2.86 -14.85 1.01
C LEU A 139 1.98 -15.22 2.20
N PHE A 140 2.20 -14.57 3.35
CA PHE A 140 1.37 -14.72 4.55
C PHE A 140 -0.11 -14.45 4.24
N ARG A 141 -0.41 -13.38 3.50
CA ARG A 141 -1.78 -13.03 3.08
C ARG A 141 -2.41 -14.03 2.11
N VAL A 142 -1.60 -14.62 1.23
CA VAL A 142 -2.06 -15.61 0.24
C VAL A 142 -2.36 -16.95 0.91
N PHE A 143 -1.50 -17.39 1.83
CA PHE A 143 -1.62 -18.71 2.46
C PHE A 143 -2.48 -18.73 3.74
N TRP A 144 -2.54 -17.63 4.51
CA TRP A 144 -3.33 -17.57 5.75
C TRP A 144 -4.65 -16.80 5.57
N ILE A 145 -5.65 -17.53 5.09
CA ILE A 145 -6.97 -16.98 4.70
C ILE A 145 -7.76 -16.39 5.89
N GLY A 146 -7.62 -16.96 7.10
CA GLY A 146 -8.34 -16.54 8.31
C GLY A 146 -7.57 -15.61 9.27
N ALA A 147 -6.44 -15.04 8.86
CA ALA A 147 -5.66 -14.19 9.77
C ALA A 147 -6.43 -12.91 10.15
N PRO A 148 -6.37 -12.47 11.41
CA PRO A 148 -7.13 -11.32 11.87
C PRO A 148 -6.62 -10.03 11.22
N ARG A 149 -7.55 -9.10 10.93
CA ARG A 149 -7.24 -7.84 10.23
C ARG A 149 -6.16 -7.00 10.93
N TRP A 150 -6.15 -6.97 12.26
CA TRP A 150 -5.18 -6.19 13.03
C TRP A 150 -3.74 -6.65 12.77
N LEU A 151 -3.52 -7.94 12.50
CA LEU A 151 -2.19 -8.49 12.25
C LEU A 151 -1.61 -7.90 10.96
N TYR A 152 -2.40 -7.80 9.90
CA TYR A 152 -1.98 -7.16 8.66
C TYR A 152 -1.67 -5.68 8.84
N VAL A 153 -2.50 -4.96 9.60
CA VAL A 153 -2.25 -3.54 9.91
C VAL A 153 -0.95 -3.38 10.68
N ALA A 154 -0.67 -4.24 11.67
CA ALA A 154 0.58 -4.22 12.42
C ALA A 154 1.78 -4.49 11.51
N LEU A 155 1.71 -5.48 10.60
CA LEU A 155 2.76 -5.74 9.63
C LEU A 155 3.04 -4.54 8.71
N TYR A 156 1.98 -3.85 8.26
CA TYR A 156 2.13 -2.64 7.44
C TYR A 156 2.83 -1.51 8.21
N LEU A 157 2.49 -1.32 9.49
CA LEU A 157 3.11 -0.30 10.32
C LEU A 157 4.58 -0.62 10.64
N VAL A 158 4.88 -1.86 11.02
CA VAL A 158 6.25 -2.30 11.30
C VAL A 158 7.15 -2.11 10.07
N LEU A 159 6.70 -2.58 8.90
CA LEU A 159 7.46 -2.39 7.67
C LEU A 159 7.52 -0.92 7.25
N GLY A 160 6.40 -0.21 7.39
CA GLY A 160 6.23 1.20 7.05
C GLY A 160 7.08 2.15 7.91
N TRP A 161 7.52 1.74 9.09
CA TRP A 161 8.37 2.54 9.97
C TRP A 161 9.87 2.28 9.80
N ALA A 162 10.29 1.50 8.80
CA ALA A 162 11.71 1.21 8.55
C ALA A 162 12.59 2.47 8.36
N ALA A 163 12.04 3.58 7.85
CA ALA A 163 12.71 4.88 7.75
C ALA A 163 13.22 5.41 9.09
N VAL A 164 12.57 5.05 10.20
CA VAL A 164 12.95 5.53 11.55
C VAL A 164 14.38 5.13 11.89
N MET A 165 14.83 3.95 11.44
CA MET A 165 16.20 3.48 11.63
C MET A 165 17.25 4.37 10.96
N TYR A 166 16.85 5.14 9.95
CA TYR A 166 17.74 5.91 9.08
C TYR A 166 17.46 7.42 9.14
N MET A 167 16.70 7.92 10.12
CA MET A 167 16.31 9.35 10.14
C MET A 167 17.50 10.30 10.10
N VAL A 168 18.59 9.99 10.80
CA VAL A 168 19.81 10.82 10.78
C VAL A 168 20.46 10.83 9.40
N ASP A 169 20.55 9.66 8.76
CA ASP A 169 21.09 9.54 7.40
C ASP A 169 20.22 10.31 6.38
N LEU A 170 18.90 10.13 6.46
CA LEU A 170 17.94 10.82 5.59
C LEU A 170 17.98 12.35 5.80
N ALA A 171 18.12 12.82 7.04
CA ALA A 171 18.27 14.24 7.34
C ALA A 171 19.55 14.82 6.73
N THR A 172 20.65 14.06 6.85
CA THR A 172 21.96 14.44 6.31
C THR A 172 21.93 14.52 4.79
N ALA A 173 21.21 13.61 4.14
CA ALA A 173 21.03 13.62 2.70
C ALA A 173 20.16 14.80 2.23
N ASN A 174 18.98 14.99 2.83
CA ASN A 174 18.08 16.10 2.50
C ASN A 174 17.02 16.31 3.59
N VAL A 175 17.13 17.41 4.34
CA VAL A 175 16.20 17.73 5.44
C VAL A 175 14.75 17.88 4.98
N ALA A 176 14.51 18.53 3.83
CA ALA A 176 13.15 18.74 3.32
C ALA A 176 12.49 17.41 2.91
N MET A 177 13.23 16.53 2.24
CA MET A 177 12.82 15.16 1.95
C MET A 177 12.51 14.41 3.26
N MET A 178 13.39 14.47 4.26
CA MET A 178 13.18 13.79 5.54
C MET A 178 11.89 14.25 6.23
N VAL A 179 11.63 15.56 6.30
CA VAL A 179 10.38 16.09 6.87
C VAL A 179 9.15 15.54 6.14
N LEU A 180 9.18 15.50 4.81
CA LEU A 180 8.09 14.93 4.01
C LEU A 180 7.91 13.43 4.26
N VAL A 181 8.99 12.66 4.43
CA VAL A 181 8.93 11.24 4.81
C VAL A 181 8.28 11.07 6.19
N CYS A 182 8.63 11.91 7.17
CA CYS A 182 8.00 11.88 8.49
C CYS A 182 6.51 12.23 8.42
N VAL A 183 6.13 13.30 7.71
CA VAL A 183 4.73 13.70 7.54
C VAL A 183 3.94 12.60 6.82
N GLY A 184 4.48 12.05 5.74
CA GLY A 184 3.87 10.93 5.00
C GLY A 184 3.68 9.68 5.86
N GLY A 185 4.69 9.30 6.64
CA GLY A 185 4.62 8.16 7.57
C GLY A 185 3.57 8.35 8.68
N LEU A 186 3.44 9.58 9.20
CA LEU A 186 2.41 9.92 10.18
C LEU A 186 1.01 9.90 9.56
N LEU A 187 0.85 10.39 8.33
CA LEU A 187 -0.41 10.30 7.58
C LEU A 187 -0.83 8.84 7.35
N TYR A 188 0.09 7.98 6.91
CA TYR A 188 -0.18 6.55 6.78
C TYR A 188 -0.61 5.92 8.10
N THR A 189 0.09 6.27 9.19
CA THR A 189 -0.25 5.76 10.53
C THR A 189 -1.64 6.22 10.97
N ALA A 190 -1.97 7.50 10.79
CA ALA A 190 -3.29 8.05 11.12
C ALA A 190 -4.41 7.36 10.33
N GLY A 191 -4.20 7.17 9.01
CA GLY A 191 -5.14 6.43 8.16
C GLY A 191 -5.32 4.99 8.63
N ALA A 192 -4.22 4.28 8.93
CA ALA A 192 -4.25 2.90 9.41
C ALA A 192 -4.99 2.77 10.75
N VAL A 193 -4.79 3.72 11.67
CA VAL A 193 -5.51 3.78 12.95
C VAL A 193 -7.01 4.02 12.73
N ALA A 194 -7.40 4.98 11.89
CA ALA A 194 -8.81 5.20 11.55
C ALA A 194 -9.44 3.92 10.95
N TYR A 195 -8.72 3.25 10.05
CA TYR A 195 -9.13 1.99 9.44
C TYR A 195 -9.28 0.84 10.44
N ALA A 196 -8.38 0.74 11.43
CA ALA A 196 -8.44 -0.28 12.47
C ALA A 196 -9.60 -0.03 13.45
N LEU A 197 -9.82 1.23 13.84
CA LEU A 197 -10.86 1.64 14.78
C LEU A 197 -12.27 1.70 14.17
N LYS A 198 -12.38 1.63 12.83
CA LYS A 198 -13.63 1.82 12.07
C LYS A 198 -14.34 3.15 12.38
N LYS A 199 -13.56 4.17 12.76
CA LYS A 199 -14.01 5.52 13.14
C LYS A 199 -12.91 6.54 12.78
N PRO A 200 -13.26 7.82 12.58
CA PRO A 200 -14.60 8.40 12.63
C PRO A 200 -15.42 8.19 11.34
N ASN A 201 -16.73 8.45 11.41
CA ASN A 201 -17.64 8.45 10.27
C ASN A 201 -18.30 9.82 10.11
N PRO A 202 -17.58 10.83 9.59
CA PRO A 202 -18.04 12.22 9.63
C PRO A 202 -19.26 12.47 8.74
N TRP A 203 -19.44 11.72 7.65
CA TRP A 203 -20.64 11.77 6.82
C TRP A 203 -21.16 10.36 6.53
N PRO A 204 -22.02 9.80 7.41
CA PRO A 204 -22.57 8.47 7.25
C PRO A 204 -23.21 8.26 5.86
N GLY A 205 -22.90 7.12 5.23
CA GLY A 205 -23.36 6.78 3.88
C GLY A 205 -22.55 7.40 2.72
N HIS A 206 -21.69 8.37 2.99
CA HIS A 206 -20.90 9.06 1.96
C HIS A 206 -19.40 8.99 2.21
N PHE A 207 -18.95 9.34 3.42
CA PHE A 207 -17.54 9.42 3.80
C PHE A 207 -17.32 8.95 5.24
N GLY A 208 -16.57 7.87 5.39
CA GLY A 208 -16.26 7.24 6.67
C GLY A 208 -14.78 6.93 6.85
N PHE A 209 -14.48 6.08 7.82
CA PHE A 209 -13.11 5.71 8.20
C PHE A 209 -12.28 5.15 7.04
N HIS A 210 -12.92 4.46 6.08
CA HIS A 210 -12.23 3.89 4.92
C HIS A 210 -11.87 4.98 3.90
N GLU A 211 -12.74 5.96 3.70
CA GLU A 211 -12.45 7.12 2.86
C GLU A 211 -11.36 8.00 3.50
N ILE A 212 -11.33 8.11 4.84
CA ILE A 212 -10.24 8.73 5.59
C ILE A 212 -8.92 7.97 5.34
N PHE A 213 -8.94 6.65 5.41
CA PHE A 213 -7.77 5.83 5.10
C PHE A 213 -7.25 6.06 3.67
N HIS A 214 -8.15 6.10 2.68
CA HIS A 214 -7.79 6.43 1.30
C HIS A 214 -7.24 7.87 1.18
N LEU A 215 -7.86 8.84 1.83
CA LEU A 215 -7.40 10.23 1.81
C LEU A 215 -5.99 10.36 2.40
N CYS A 216 -5.76 9.79 3.58
CA CYS A 216 -4.45 9.74 4.21
C CYS A 216 -3.42 9.05 3.31
N THR A 217 -3.80 7.97 2.62
CA THR A 217 -2.94 7.24 1.67
C THR A 217 -2.53 8.12 0.49
N VAL A 218 -3.47 8.90 -0.07
CA VAL A 218 -3.19 9.84 -1.16
C VAL A 218 -2.29 10.98 -0.70
N LEU A 219 -2.57 11.59 0.45
CA LEU A 219 -1.75 12.67 0.99
C LEU A 219 -0.33 12.18 1.33
N ALA A 220 -0.20 11.00 1.94
CA ALA A 220 1.08 10.38 2.21
C ALA A 220 1.85 10.08 0.91
N PHE A 221 1.17 9.53 -0.12
CA PHE A 221 1.76 9.32 -1.44
C PHE A 221 2.31 10.63 -2.03
N LEU A 222 1.60 11.75 -1.92
CA LEU A 222 2.09 13.04 -2.40
C LEU A 222 3.34 13.49 -1.63
N CYS A 223 3.34 13.35 -0.29
CA CYS A 223 4.53 13.65 0.52
C CYS A 223 5.72 12.80 0.09
N HIS A 224 5.53 11.49 -0.05
CA HIS A 224 6.60 10.58 -0.45
C HIS A 224 7.04 10.79 -1.90
N TRP A 225 6.13 11.08 -2.82
CA TRP A 225 6.48 11.43 -4.19
C TRP A 225 7.36 12.68 -4.23
N THR A 226 6.99 13.73 -3.51
CA THR A 226 7.81 14.95 -3.42
C THR A 226 9.16 14.67 -2.76
N ALA A 227 9.20 13.87 -1.71
CA ALA A 227 10.46 13.44 -1.09
C ALA A 227 11.35 12.69 -2.09
N CYS A 228 10.79 11.72 -2.81
CA CYS A 228 11.49 10.97 -3.85
C CYS A 228 12.01 11.87 -4.96
N LEU A 229 11.23 12.88 -5.37
CA LEU A 229 11.65 13.87 -6.35
C LEU A 229 12.87 14.65 -5.86
N LEU A 230 12.81 15.20 -4.64
CA LEU A 230 13.89 16.01 -4.08
C LEU A 230 15.22 15.24 -4.03
N ILE A 231 15.19 13.98 -3.58
CA ILE A 231 16.42 13.18 -3.49
C ILE A 231 16.87 12.61 -4.83
N SER A 232 15.94 12.38 -5.76
CA SER A 232 16.32 11.88 -7.10
C SER A 232 16.87 12.99 -8.00
N LEU A 233 16.60 14.26 -7.70
CA LEU A 233 17.17 15.42 -8.41
C LEU A 233 18.63 15.69 -8.06
N ALA A 234 19.07 15.27 -6.87
CA ALA A 234 20.44 15.41 -6.40
C ALA A 234 20.75 14.27 -5.41
N PRO A 235 21.07 13.06 -5.91
CA PRO A 235 21.38 11.91 -5.06
C PRO A 235 22.56 12.17 -4.13
N TYR A 236 22.50 11.61 -2.92
CA TYR A 236 23.61 11.62 -1.98
C TYR A 236 24.80 10.84 -2.55
N SER A 237 26.04 11.28 -2.25
CA SER A 237 27.26 10.57 -2.63
C SER A 237 28.17 10.34 -1.42
N PRO A 238 28.71 9.12 -1.22
CA PRO A 238 28.43 7.92 -2.03
C PRO A 238 27.06 7.34 -1.71
N SER A 239 26.39 6.79 -2.73
CA SER A 239 25.15 6.00 -2.60
C SER A 239 25.11 4.87 -3.63
N LEU A 240 24.08 4.03 -3.61
CA LEU A 240 23.85 3.08 -4.69
C LEU A 240 23.57 3.79 -6.03
N GLY A 241 23.08 5.03 -5.97
CA GLY A 241 22.76 5.81 -7.15
C GLY A 241 23.92 6.62 -7.73
N LEU A 242 24.93 6.93 -6.91
CA LEU A 242 26.04 7.80 -7.29
C LEU A 242 27.33 7.37 -6.57
N PRO A 243 28.36 6.91 -7.31
CA PRO A 243 29.65 6.59 -6.71
C PRO A 243 30.31 7.86 -6.11
N GLY A 244 31.16 7.64 -5.10
CA GLY A 244 32.00 8.67 -4.47
C GLY A 244 33.27 8.97 -5.22
#